data_AF-A0A1I7Y694-F1
#
_entry.id   AF-A0A1I7Y694-F1
#
_cell.length_a   1.000
_cell.length_b   1.000
_cell.length_c   1.000
_cell.angle_alpha   90.00
_cell.angle_beta   90.00
_cell.angle_gamma   90.00
#
_symmetry.space_group_name_H-M   'P 1'
#
loop_
_entity.id
_entity.type
_entity.pdbx_description
1 polymer ?
#
loop_
_entity_poly.entity_id
_entity_poly.type
_entity_poly.pdbx_seq_one_letter_code
_entity_poly.pdbx_strand_id
1 'polypeptide(L)'
;MDSVPYYFCLDVMKLLQRDCSQFDETVDVLTGRWKAAARRCADNMHTMFVSMFFQDDKWQYTIFDCRENDYGSTFEDVLALDRRFVRCTSIKFVNSSFGHQSYDTTCSKILNEMIPFFVQQSGPYSSLHFTTGLPVEHARMFLKPLRRWMDLGLSSMYLKMSYYGQQSEDFVAEWVVKDLVEGCLHLYTSWPQTQAVEDLVLKYLRRKNYIDFYIYGSTSEIEGPLNLNAKLLEATLDTWSKLDNDSFFTVGGPWSKDVEDLLSIPLPPNVTRAEPTMDGEKVSTIEWTKEDGATLQCKIEWNNIEFQRSAITIDK
;
A
#
# COMPACT_ATOMS: atom_id res chain seq x y z
N MET A 1 -17.91 -5.60 29.54
CA MET A 1 -17.33 -6.22 28.32
C MET A 1 -16.85 -7.66 28.53
N ASP A 2 -16.73 -8.17 29.77
CA ASP A 2 -16.19 -9.53 30.02
C ASP A 2 -17.19 -10.69 29.84
N SER A 3 -18.42 -10.40 29.42
CA SER A 3 -19.46 -11.41 29.17
C SER A 3 -19.26 -12.15 27.84
N VAL A 4 -18.49 -11.60 26.89
CA VAL A 4 -18.25 -12.23 25.59
C VAL A 4 -17.29 -13.42 25.73
N PRO A 5 -17.45 -14.48 24.92
CA PRO A 5 -16.55 -15.63 24.95
C PRO A 5 -15.10 -15.27 24.59
N TYR A 6 -14.14 -16.02 25.15
CA TYR A 6 -12.71 -15.78 24.88
C TYR A 6 -12.35 -15.88 23.39
N TYR A 7 -12.94 -16.82 22.65
CA TYR A 7 -12.67 -16.98 21.22
C TYR A 7 -13.05 -15.73 20.43
N PHE A 8 -14.16 -15.07 20.78
CA PHE A 8 -14.57 -13.81 20.16
C PHE A 8 -13.55 -12.71 20.43
N CYS A 9 -13.08 -12.57 21.69
CA CYS A 9 -12.03 -11.63 22.02
C CYS A 9 -10.76 -11.90 21.20
N LEU A 10 -10.38 -13.17 21.05
CA LEU A 10 -9.19 -13.57 20.32
C LEU A 10 -9.31 -13.26 18.82
N ASP A 11 -10.47 -13.53 18.21
CA ASP A 11 -10.72 -13.23 16.80
C ASP A 11 -10.69 -11.72 16.55
N VAL A 12 -11.31 -10.92 17.43
CA VAL A 12 -11.21 -9.46 17.36
C VAL A 12 -9.76 -9.01 17.50
N MET A 13 -9.01 -9.54 18.47
CA MET A 13 -7.60 -9.17 18.66
C MET A 13 -6.76 -9.48 17.43
N LYS A 14 -7.01 -10.59 16.73
CA LYS A 14 -6.30 -10.93 15.49
C LYS A 14 -6.63 -10.01 14.32
N LEU A 15 -7.85 -9.47 14.30
CA LEU A 15 -8.28 -8.49 13.30
C LEU A 15 -7.73 -7.10 13.58
N LEU A 16 -7.39 -6.78 14.84
CA LEU A 16 -6.65 -5.57 15.18
C LEU A 16 -5.27 -5.71 14.58
N GLN A 17 -4.98 -4.90 13.57
CA GLN A 17 -3.80 -5.01 12.72
C GLN A 17 -2.52 -4.51 13.39
N ARG A 18 -2.41 -4.76 14.68
CA ARG A 18 -1.34 -4.31 15.55
C ARG A 18 -0.08 -5.14 15.36
N ASP A 19 1.06 -4.50 15.58
CA ASP A 19 2.33 -5.20 15.75
C ASP A 19 2.43 -5.85 17.14
N CYS A 20 3.46 -6.68 17.35
CA CYS A 20 3.62 -7.40 18.61
C CYS A 20 3.78 -6.46 19.81
N SER A 21 4.54 -5.36 19.66
CA SER A 21 4.72 -4.34 20.71
C SER A 21 3.41 -3.65 21.09
N GLN A 22 2.56 -3.36 20.12
CA GLN A 22 1.25 -2.76 20.34
C GLN A 22 0.30 -3.72 21.06
N PHE A 23 0.45 -5.04 20.90
CA PHE A 23 -0.30 -5.99 21.73
C PHE A 23 0.15 -5.96 23.19
N ASP A 24 1.45 -5.81 23.48
CA ASP A 24 1.93 -5.67 24.85
C ASP A 24 1.33 -4.42 25.53
N GLU A 25 1.31 -3.28 24.84
CA GLU A 25 0.63 -2.06 25.34
C GLU A 25 -0.87 -2.31 25.59
N THR A 26 -1.50 -3.09 24.71
CA THR A 26 -2.92 -3.44 24.82
C THR A 26 -3.20 -4.32 26.03
N VAL A 27 -2.27 -5.22 26.38
CA VAL A 27 -2.37 -6.09 27.55
C VAL A 27 -2.43 -5.28 28.84
N ASP A 28 -1.73 -4.17 28.92
CA ASP A 28 -1.67 -3.34 30.13
C ASP A 28 -2.95 -2.56 30.38
N VAL A 29 -3.66 -2.17 29.32
CA VAL A 29 -4.90 -1.37 29.42
C VAL A 29 -6.15 -2.25 29.57
N LEU A 30 -6.14 -3.48 29.04
CA LEU A 30 -7.31 -4.36 29.07
C LEU A 30 -7.42 -5.19 30.35
N THR A 31 -8.63 -5.70 30.61
CA THR A 31 -8.95 -6.58 31.74
C THR A 31 -9.58 -7.89 31.28
N GLY A 32 -9.70 -8.86 32.20
CA GLY A 32 -10.48 -10.07 31.99
C GLY A 32 -10.09 -10.89 30.76
N ARG A 33 -11.11 -11.31 29.98
CA ARG A 33 -10.91 -12.15 28.78
C ARG A 33 -10.22 -11.41 27.64
N TRP A 34 -10.44 -10.10 27.55
CA TRP A 34 -9.79 -9.25 26.55
C TRP A 34 -8.29 -9.14 26.79
N LYS A 35 -7.86 -8.95 28.05
CA LYS A 35 -6.44 -9.00 28.44
C LYS A 35 -5.81 -10.36 28.11
N ALA A 36 -6.51 -11.45 28.43
CA ALA A 36 -6.03 -12.79 28.13
C ALA A 36 -5.85 -13.02 26.62
N ALA A 37 -6.80 -12.54 25.81
CA ALA A 37 -6.74 -12.66 24.35
C ALA A 37 -5.60 -11.81 23.76
N ALA A 38 -5.45 -10.56 24.20
CA ALA A 38 -4.35 -9.69 23.80
C ALA A 38 -3.00 -10.30 24.17
N ARG A 39 -2.86 -10.86 25.38
CA ARG A 39 -1.64 -11.53 25.83
C ARG A 39 -1.35 -12.76 24.99
N ARG A 40 -2.37 -13.55 24.66
CA ARG A 40 -2.19 -14.69 23.75
C ARG A 40 -1.70 -14.25 22.37
N CYS A 41 -2.21 -13.14 21.83
CA CYS A 41 -1.68 -12.57 20.59
C CYS A 41 -0.23 -12.10 20.76
N ALA A 42 0.10 -11.32 21.79
CA ALA A 42 1.48 -10.89 22.05
C ALA A 42 2.46 -12.08 22.15
N ASP A 43 2.06 -13.13 22.85
CA ASP A 43 2.88 -14.31 23.11
C ASP A 43 3.05 -15.24 21.90
N ASN A 44 2.21 -15.15 20.86
CA ASN A 44 2.17 -16.15 19.79
C ASN A 44 2.12 -15.56 18.37
N MET A 45 1.79 -14.28 18.20
CA MET A 45 1.66 -13.69 16.88
C MET A 45 3.03 -13.54 16.21
N HIS A 46 3.14 -14.10 15.01
CA HIS A 46 4.28 -13.95 14.12
C HIS A 46 3.85 -13.07 12.96
N THR A 47 4.46 -11.88 12.87
CA THR A 47 4.19 -10.91 11.82
C THR A 47 5.33 -10.96 10.84
N MET A 48 5.06 -11.50 9.66
CA MET A 48 6.09 -11.86 8.70
C MET A 48 5.98 -11.09 7.40
N PHE A 49 7.11 -10.86 6.73
CA PHE A 49 7.10 -10.59 5.30
C PHE A 49 8.08 -11.52 4.59
N VAL A 50 7.76 -11.82 3.34
CA VAL A 50 8.57 -12.67 2.46
C VAL A 50 9.12 -11.83 1.32
N SER A 51 10.41 -11.96 1.07
CA SER A 51 11.10 -11.39 -0.09
C SER A 51 11.58 -12.51 -1.00
N MET A 52 11.28 -12.42 -2.28
CA MET A 52 11.63 -13.37 -3.33
C MET A 52 12.48 -12.63 -4.36
N PHE A 53 13.59 -13.25 -4.77
CA PHE A 53 14.53 -12.64 -5.70
C PHE A 53 15.30 -13.70 -6.47
N PHE A 54 15.94 -13.28 -7.56
CA PHE A 54 16.72 -14.15 -8.42
C PHE A 54 18.17 -13.69 -8.44
N GLN A 55 19.06 -14.53 -7.93
CA GLN A 55 20.48 -14.21 -7.79
C GLN A 55 21.30 -15.46 -8.10
N ASP A 56 22.45 -15.29 -8.76
CA ASP A 56 23.37 -16.37 -9.12
C ASP A 56 22.67 -17.55 -9.83
N ASP A 57 21.84 -17.21 -10.81
CA ASP A 57 21.03 -18.14 -11.62
C ASP A 57 20.04 -19.01 -10.83
N LYS A 58 19.68 -18.58 -9.62
CA LYS A 58 18.76 -19.30 -8.73
C LYS A 58 17.69 -18.40 -8.15
N TRP A 59 16.52 -18.99 -7.93
CA TRP A 59 15.49 -18.38 -7.11
C TRP A 59 15.86 -18.54 -5.65
N GLN A 60 15.76 -17.43 -4.90
CA GLN A 60 16.00 -17.40 -3.48
C GLN A 60 14.86 -16.66 -2.78
N TYR A 61 14.74 -16.91 -1.48
CA TYR A 61 13.83 -16.16 -0.63
C TYR A 61 14.43 -15.88 0.74
N THR A 62 13.88 -14.87 1.40
CA THR A 62 14.09 -14.56 2.81
C THR A 62 12.72 -14.32 3.45
N ILE A 63 12.50 -14.92 4.63
CA ILE A 63 11.35 -14.62 5.47
C ILE A 63 11.88 -13.88 6.71
N PHE A 64 11.25 -12.75 7.01
CA PHE A 64 11.53 -11.98 8.21
C PHE A 64 10.37 -12.10 9.18
N ASP A 65 10.67 -12.39 10.45
CA ASP A 65 9.71 -12.31 11.54
C ASP A 65 10.02 -11.09 12.42
N CYS A 66 9.09 -10.14 12.45
CA CYS A 66 9.22 -8.91 13.23
C CYS A 66 9.37 -9.17 14.74
N ARG A 67 8.95 -10.34 15.24
CA ARG A 67 8.99 -10.64 16.66
C ARG A 67 10.40 -10.92 17.17
N GLU A 68 11.13 -11.77 16.47
CA GLU A 68 12.42 -12.27 16.94
C GLU A 68 13.60 -11.39 16.48
N ASN A 69 13.32 -10.37 15.64
CA ASN A 69 14.32 -9.74 14.80
C ASN A 69 15.20 -10.77 14.08
N ASP A 70 14.63 -11.96 13.83
CA ASP A 70 15.34 -13.07 13.22
C ASP A 70 15.23 -12.96 11.71
N TYR A 71 16.40 -12.98 11.09
CA TYR A 71 16.57 -12.84 9.65
C TYR A 71 16.86 -14.21 9.07
N GLY A 72 15.81 -14.98 8.81
CA GLY A 72 15.97 -16.21 8.03
C GLY A 72 15.25 -17.42 8.60
N SER A 73 13.98 -17.33 8.97
CA SER A 73 13.19 -18.56 9.08
C SER A 73 13.10 -19.23 7.69
N THR A 74 13.30 -20.55 7.64
CA THR A 74 12.98 -21.30 6.43
C THR A 74 11.47 -21.36 6.23
N PHE A 75 11.01 -21.64 5.02
CA PHE A 75 9.59 -21.85 4.79
C PHE A 75 9.04 -23.03 5.59
N GLU A 76 9.85 -24.07 5.81
CA GLU A 76 9.53 -25.23 6.63
C GLU A 76 9.31 -24.85 8.11
N ASP A 77 10.14 -23.95 8.66
CA ASP A 77 9.96 -23.43 10.02
C ASP A 77 8.62 -22.70 10.15
N VAL A 78 8.28 -21.86 9.16
CA VAL A 78 7.00 -21.15 9.13
C VAL A 78 5.82 -22.10 9.02
N LEU A 79 5.94 -23.19 8.24
CA LEU A 79 4.90 -24.20 8.13
C LEU A 79 4.68 -24.99 9.43
N ALA A 80 5.67 -25.05 10.31
CA ALA A 80 5.58 -25.69 11.62
C ALA A 80 4.85 -24.82 12.67
N LEU A 81 4.66 -23.52 12.41
CA LEU A 81 3.95 -22.61 13.31
C LEU A 81 2.43 -22.85 13.31
N ASP A 82 1.79 -22.42 14.40
CA ASP A 82 0.33 -22.37 14.45
C ASP A 82 -0.18 -21.25 13.54
N ARG A 83 -0.69 -21.64 12.36
CA ARG A 83 -1.20 -20.73 11.32
C ARG A 83 -2.19 -19.69 11.84
N ARG A 84 -2.91 -19.99 12.93
CA ARG A 84 -3.87 -19.04 13.53
C ARG A 84 -3.20 -17.79 14.12
N PHE A 85 -1.87 -17.80 14.24
CA PHE A 85 -1.03 -16.72 14.74
C PHE A 85 0.08 -16.35 13.75
N VAL A 86 -0.01 -16.79 12.49
CA VAL A 86 0.89 -16.35 11.43
C VAL A 86 0.17 -15.28 10.62
N ARG A 87 0.80 -14.13 10.45
CA ARG A 87 0.29 -13.03 9.63
C ARG A 87 1.36 -12.61 8.63
N CYS A 88 0.99 -12.56 7.36
CA CYS A 88 1.84 -12.00 6.33
C CYS A 88 1.48 -10.52 6.13
N THR A 89 2.44 -9.61 6.29
CA THR A 89 2.26 -8.17 6.03
C THR A 89 2.76 -7.78 4.66
N SER A 90 3.66 -8.54 4.05
CA SER A 90 4.14 -8.21 2.71
C SER A 90 4.71 -9.41 1.95
N ILE A 91 4.39 -9.47 0.66
CA ILE A 91 4.98 -10.36 -0.33
C ILE A 91 5.76 -9.46 -1.30
N LYS A 92 7.08 -9.59 -1.33
CA LYS A 92 7.96 -8.70 -2.09
C LYS A 92 8.74 -9.47 -3.15
N PHE A 93 8.70 -8.98 -4.38
CA PHE A 93 9.61 -9.38 -5.45
C PHE A 93 10.68 -8.30 -5.61
N VAL A 94 11.92 -8.66 -5.29
CA VAL A 94 13.06 -7.71 -5.19
C VAL A 94 14.24 -8.17 -6.03
N ASN A 95 15.22 -7.29 -6.25
CA ASN A 95 16.40 -7.62 -7.04
C ASN A 95 17.45 -8.44 -6.25
N SER A 96 17.57 -8.23 -4.95
CA SER A 96 18.58 -8.90 -4.12
C SER A 96 18.14 -9.03 -2.67
N SER A 97 18.85 -9.86 -1.90
CA SER A 97 18.68 -9.88 -0.44
C SER A 97 19.17 -8.56 0.18
N PHE A 98 18.56 -8.18 1.31
CA PHE A 98 19.00 -7.02 2.10
C PHE A 98 20.12 -7.40 3.09
N GLY A 99 21.05 -8.29 2.70
CA GLY A 99 22.10 -8.77 3.59
C GLY A 99 21.62 -9.76 4.66
N HIS A 100 20.46 -10.37 4.44
CA HIS A 100 19.87 -11.37 5.33
C HIS A 100 20.14 -12.79 4.84
N GLN A 101 19.98 -13.77 5.73
CA GLN A 101 20.05 -15.18 5.34
C GLN A 101 19.00 -15.45 4.26
N SER A 102 19.43 -16.11 3.19
CA SER A 102 18.58 -16.49 2.08
C SER A 102 18.62 -17.98 1.85
N TYR A 103 17.54 -18.49 1.27
CA TYR A 103 17.36 -19.90 1.01
C TYR A 103 17.10 -20.14 -0.46
N ASP A 104 17.89 -21.06 -1.04
CA ASP A 104 17.67 -21.55 -2.39
C ASP A 104 16.28 -22.19 -2.49
N THR A 105 15.58 -21.90 -3.60
CA THR A 105 14.27 -22.44 -3.89
C THR A 105 14.07 -22.57 -5.40
N THR A 106 12.88 -23.00 -5.81
CA THR A 106 12.49 -23.02 -7.21
C THR A 106 11.33 -22.06 -7.45
N CYS A 107 11.24 -21.54 -8.67
CA CYS A 107 10.08 -20.75 -9.09
C CYS A 107 8.76 -21.51 -8.88
N SER A 108 8.77 -22.83 -9.11
CA SER A 108 7.59 -23.69 -8.88
C SER A 108 7.16 -23.68 -7.41
N LYS A 109 8.09 -23.86 -6.47
CA LYS A 109 7.81 -23.81 -5.03
C LYS A 109 7.28 -22.44 -4.61
N ILE A 110 7.85 -21.36 -5.13
CA ILE A 110 7.37 -20.00 -4.89
C ILE A 110 5.91 -19.86 -5.33
N LEU A 111 5.61 -20.21 -6.59
CA LEU A 111 4.30 -20.02 -7.20
C LEU A 111 3.21 -20.92 -6.63
N ASN A 112 3.55 -22.18 -6.36
CA ASN A 112 2.56 -23.21 -6.04
C ASN A 112 2.39 -23.45 -4.54
N GLU A 113 3.36 -23.06 -3.71
CA GLU A 113 3.34 -23.34 -2.27
C GLU A 113 3.44 -22.05 -1.44
N MET A 114 4.48 -21.24 -1.67
CA MET A 114 4.76 -20.08 -0.82
C MET A 114 3.75 -18.95 -0.99
N ILE A 115 3.54 -18.47 -2.23
CA ILE A 115 2.60 -17.37 -2.50
C ILE A 115 1.19 -17.73 -1.99
N PRO A 116 0.62 -18.91 -2.31
CA PRO A 116 -0.71 -19.26 -1.82
C PRO A 116 -0.80 -19.27 -0.29
N PHE A 117 0.23 -19.80 0.38
CA PHE A 117 0.30 -19.79 1.84
C PHE A 117 0.27 -18.36 2.39
N PHE A 118 1.15 -17.47 1.90
CA PHE A 118 1.25 -16.11 2.40
C PHE A 118 0.02 -15.26 2.05
N VAL A 119 -0.59 -15.47 0.89
CA VAL A 119 -1.87 -14.82 0.54
C VAL A 119 -2.96 -15.20 1.54
N GLN A 120 -3.06 -16.48 1.92
CA GLN A 120 -4.03 -16.93 2.93
C GLN A 120 -3.76 -16.37 4.34
N GLN A 121 -2.51 -16.04 4.66
CA GLN A 121 -2.14 -15.42 5.94
C GLN A 121 -2.16 -13.89 5.89
N SER A 122 -2.60 -13.29 4.79
CA SER A 122 -2.62 -11.84 4.59
C SER A 122 -3.97 -11.22 4.96
N GLY A 123 -3.94 -9.95 5.35
CA GLY A 123 -5.13 -9.14 5.63
C GLY A 123 -5.23 -7.93 4.68
N PRO A 124 -6.26 -7.07 4.87
CA PRO A 124 -6.54 -5.94 3.98
C PRO A 124 -5.45 -4.85 3.88
N TYR A 125 -4.44 -4.88 4.76
CA TYR A 125 -3.35 -3.90 4.80
C TYR A 125 -2.00 -4.58 4.57
N SER A 126 -2.02 -5.87 4.22
CA SER A 126 -0.86 -6.55 3.69
C SER A 126 -0.53 -5.99 2.31
N SER A 127 0.71 -6.13 1.85
CA SER A 127 1.14 -5.52 0.60
C SER A 127 1.81 -6.49 -0.36
N LEU A 128 1.55 -6.31 -1.65
CA LEU A 128 2.23 -6.97 -2.76
C LEU A 128 3.18 -5.97 -3.41
N HIS A 129 4.48 -6.24 -3.36
CA HIS A 129 5.51 -5.34 -3.86
C HIS A 129 6.24 -5.96 -5.05
N PHE A 130 6.35 -5.20 -6.14
CA PHE A 130 7.29 -5.45 -7.22
C PHE A 130 8.25 -4.26 -7.31
N THR A 131 9.43 -4.42 -6.70
CA THR A 131 10.37 -3.31 -6.56
C THR A 131 11.22 -3.12 -7.80
N THR A 132 11.84 -1.94 -7.87
CA THR A 132 12.79 -1.61 -8.92
C THR A 132 13.96 -2.61 -8.96
N GLY A 133 14.51 -2.79 -10.16
CA GLY A 133 15.67 -3.66 -10.39
C GLY A 133 15.36 -5.13 -10.66
N LEU A 134 14.14 -5.62 -10.42
CA LEU A 134 13.76 -6.97 -10.84
C LEU A 134 13.78 -7.06 -12.38
N PRO A 135 14.47 -8.04 -12.99
CA PRO A 135 14.44 -8.19 -14.44
C PRO A 135 13.02 -8.37 -14.97
N VAL A 136 12.72 -7.72 -16.08
CA VAL A 136 11.36 -7.72 -16.70
C VAL A 136 10.83 -9.13 -16.91
N GLU A 137 11.67 -10.05 -17.40
CA GLU A 137 11.24 -11.44 -17.65
C GLU A 137 10.87 -12.16 -16.36
N HIS A 138 11.60 -11.92 -15.27
CA HIS A 138 11.28 -12.49 -13.97
C HIS A 138 9.97 -11.93 -13.42
N ALA A 139 9.74 -10.62 -13.50
CA ALA A 139 8.47 -10.04 -13.09
C ALA A 139 7.29 -10.67 -13.86
N ARG A 140 7.42 -10.77 -15.19
CA ARG A 140 6.41 -11.35 -16.09
C ARG A 140 6.06 -12.80 -15.74
N MET A 141 7.01 -13.58 -15.23
CA MET A 141 6.76 -14.95 -14.78
C MET A 141 5.73 -15.03 -13.64
N PHE A 142 5.63 -14.00 -12.79
CA PHE A 142 4.69 -13.99 -11.66
C PHE A 142 3.38 -13.26 -11.94
N LEU A 143 3.41 -12.16 -12.72
CA LEU A 143 2.23 -11.31 -12.94
C LEU A 143 1.02 -12.09 -13.48
N LYS A 144 1.23 -13.01 -14.42
CA LYS A 144 0.14 -13.80 -15.00
C LYS A 144 -0.39 -14.86 -14.03
N PRO A 145 0.43 -15.73 -13.41
CA PRO A 145 -0.04 -16.67 -12.40
C PRO A 145 -0.73 -16.03 -11.19
N LEU A 146 -0.23 -14.87 -10.74
CA LEU A 146 -0.76 -14.18 -9.57
C LEU A 146 -2.23 -13.80 -9.68
N ARG A 147 -2.73 -13.60 -10.90
CA ARG A 147 -4.15 -13.31 -11.17
C ARG A 147 -5.08 -14.36 -10.58
N ARG A 148 -4.65 -15.62 -10.52
CA ARG A 148 -5.44 -16.72 -9.93
C ARG A 148 -5.70 -16.54 -8.43
N TRP A 149 -4.92 -15.71 -7.76
CA TRP A 149 -5.04 -15.41 -6.33
C TRP A 149 -5.78 -14.11 -6.04
N MET A 150 -6.17 -13.34 -7.07
CA MET A 150 -6.88 -12.07 -6.92
C MET A 150 -8.17 -12.22 -6.12
N ASP A 151 -8.97 -13.23 -6.46
CA ASP A 151 -10.23 -13.54 -5.78
C ASP A 151 -10.04 -14.27 -4.45
N LEU A 152 -8.81 -14.65 -4.11
CA LEU A 152 -8.46 -15.39 -2.89
C LEU A 152 -7.77 -14.52 -1.84
N GLY A 153 -7.92 -13.19 -1.94
CA GLY A 153 -7.40 -12.23 -0.98
C GLY A 153 -6.19 -11.43 -1.45
N LEU A 154 -5.61 -11.74 -2.62
CA LEU A 154 -4.52 -10.91 -3.15
C LEU A 154 -5.02 -9.50 -3.48
N SER A 155 -6.22 -9.36 -4.05
CA SER A 155 -6.76 -8.05 -4.42
C SER A 155 -6.99 -7.13 -3.22
N SER A 156 -7.29 -7.66 -2.03
CA SER A 156 -7.41 -6.85 -0.80
C SER A 156 -6.08 -6.32 -0.26
N MET A 157 -4.94 -6.63 -0.89
CA MET A 157 -3.65 -6.08 -0.49
C MET A 157 -3.44 -4.65 -1.03
N TYR A 158 -2.41 -4.02 -0.52
CA TYR A 158 -1.82 -2.82 -1.10
C TYR A 158 -0.90 -3.22 -2.25
N LEU A 159 -1.09 -2.63 -3.42
CA LEU A 159 -0.24 -2.90 -4.57
C LEU A 159 0.83 -1.83 -4.68
N LYS A 160 2.10 -2.25 -4.66
CA LYS A 160 3.22 -1.38 -5.02
C LYS A 160 3.99 -1.99 -6.18
N MET A 161 4.06 -1.32 -7.32
CA MET A 161 4.53 -1.96 -8.55
C MET A 161 5.35 -1.04 -9.43
N SER A 162 6.51 -1.52 -9.86
CA SER A 162 7.30 -0.91 -10.95
C SER A 162 6.76 -1.35 -12.32
N TYR A 163 7.09 -0.64 -13.39
CA TYR A 163 6.61 -0.99 -14.73
C TYR A 163 7.48 -2.07 -15.41
N TYR A 164 6.85 -3.16 -15.86
CA TYR A 164 7.48 -4.26 -16.60
C TYR A 164 6.85 -4.51 -17.99
N GLY A 165 6.26 -3.46 -18.57
CA GLY A 165 5.54 -3.53 -19.85
C GLY A 165 4.05 -3.84 -19.70
N GLN A 166 3.41 -4.25 -20.81
CA GLN A 166 1.97 -4.49 -20.90
C GLN A 166 1.42 -5.41 -19.79
N GLN A 167 2.20 -6.41 -19.35
CA GLN A 167 1.76 -7.33 -18.29
C GLN A 167 1.51 -6.62 -16.96
N SER A 168 2.23 -5.52 -16.67
CA SER A 168 2.00 -4.69 -15.48
C SER A 168 0.72 -3.88 -15.61
N GLU A 169 0.48 -3.28 -16.78
CA GLU A 169 -0.75 -2.55 -17.07
C GLU A 169 -1.97 -3.47 -16.94
N ASP A 170 -1.92 -4.64 -17.56
CA ASP A 170 -3.03 -5.59 -17.52
C ASP A 170 -3.28 -6.11 -16.09
N PHE A 171 -2.22 -6.28 -15.29
CA PHE A 171 -2.34 -6.71 -13.90
C PHE A 171 -2.96 -5.61 -13.03
N VAL A 172 -2.49 -4.36 -13.16
CA VAL A 172 -3.08 -3.20 -12.48
C VAL A 172 -4.52 -2.96 -12.94
N ALA A 173 -4.82 -3.13 -14.23
CA ALA A 173 -6.18 -3.02 -14.75
C ALA A 173 -7.14 -3.98 -14.05
N GLU A 174 -6.73 -5.24 -13.89
CA GLU A 174 -7.50 -6.25 -13.18
C GLU A 174 -7.62 -5.91 -11.68
N TRP A 175 -6.54 -5.39 -11.09
CA TRP A 175 -6.53 -4.91 -9.69
C TRP A 175 -7.52 -3.78 -9.43
N VAL A 176 -7.54 -2.79 -10.31
CA VAL A 176 -8.37 -1.59 -10.19
C VAL A 176 -9.85 -1.89 -10.48
N VAL A 177 -10.18 -2.91 -11.29
CA VAL A 177 -11.56 -3.33 -11.56
C VAL A 177 -12.27 -3.88 -10.31
N LYS A 178 -11.52 -4.55 -9.44
CA LYS A 178 -12.08 -5.10 -8.21
C LYS A 178 -12.39 -3.90 -7.31
N ASP A 179 -13.67 -3.62 -7.12
CA ASP A 179 -14.18 -2.49 -6.33
C ASP A 179 -13.93 -2.76 -4.85
N LEU A 180 -12.66 -2.59 -4.45
CA LEU A 180 -12.18 -2.86 -3.11
C LEU A 180 -12.49 -1.65 -2.23
N VAL A 181 -13.14 -1.93 -1.09
CA VAL A 181 -13.54 -0.92 -0.09
C VAL A 181 -12.33 -0.16 0.44
N GLU A 182 -11.20 -0.85 0.62
CA GLU A 182 -9.94 -0.32 1.13
C GLU A 182 -8.80 -0.86 0.26
N GLY A 183 -8.07 0.03 -0.42
CA GLY A 183 -6.97 -0.35 -1.29
C GLY A 183 -5.96 0.78 -1.43
N CYS A 184 -4.72 0.40 -1.68
CA CYS A 184 -3.61 1.30 -1.92
C CYS A 184 -2.95 0.92 -3.25
N LEU A 185 -2.65 1.91 -4.08
CA LEU A 185 -1.97 1.74 -5.36
C LEU A 185 -0.79 2.68 -5.45
N HIS A 186 0.40 2.12 -5.35
CA HIS A 186 1.68 2.83 -5.46
C HIS A 186 2.38 2.41 -6.75
N LEU A 187 2.50 3.33 -7.69
CA LEU A 187 3.22 3.12 -8.94
C LEU A 187 4.66 3.58 -8.75
N TYR A 188 5.60 2.63 -8.76
CA TYR A 188 7.04 2.91 -8.62
C TYR A 188 7.63 3.46 -9.92
N THR A 189 8.96 3.41 -10.05
CA THR A 189 9.64 3.99 -11.22
C THR A 189 9.19 3.34 -12.52
N SER A 190 9.45 4.06 -13.62
CA SER A 190 9.41 3.55 -14.99
C SER A 190 8.03 3.38 -15.61
N TRP A 191 6.93 3.76 -14.93
CA TRP A 191 5.62 3.83 -15.57
C TRP A 191 5.62 4.92 -16.65
N PRO A 192 5.23 4.62 -17.90
CA PRO A 192 5.26 5.61 -18.97
C PRO A 192 4.05 6.53 -18.90
N GLN A 193 4.22 7.79 -19.32
CA GLN A 193 3.11 8.72 -19.52
C GLN A 193 2.34 8.35 -20.80
N THR A 194 1.43 7.38 -20.72
CA THR A 194 0.53 6.99 -21.82
C THR A 194 -0.94 7.17 -21.44
N GLN A 195 -1.81 7.29 -22.45
CA GLN A 195 -3.25 7.41 -22.19
C GLN A 195 -3.80 6.19 -21.44
N ALA A 196 -3.32 4.99 -21.77
CA ALA A 196 -3.73 3.75 -21.10
C ALA A 196 -3.40 3.78 -19.60
N VAL A 197 -2.19 4.20 -19.23
CA VAL A 197 -1.76 4.30 -17.83
C VAL A 197 -2.56 5.38 -17.09
N GLU A 198 -2.76 6.55 -17.70
CA GLU A 198 -3.62 7.59 -17.12
C GLU A 198 -5.05 7.09 -16.87
N ASP A 199 -5.63 6.35 -17.81
CA ASP A 199 -6.98 5.81 -17.68
C ASP A 199 -7.08 4.80 -16.54
N LEU A 200 -6.00 4.05 -16.26
CA LEU A 200 -5.91 3.19 -15.06
C LEU A 200 -5.92 4.01 -13.77
N VAL A 201 -5.13 5.08 -13.70
CA VAL A 201 -5.10 5.98 -12.54
C VAL A 201 -6.46 6.63 -12.32
N LEU A 202 -7.06 7.17 -13.38
CA LEU A 202 -8.39 7.77 -13.31
C LEU A 202 -9.44 6.76 -12.85
N LYS A 203 -9.35 5.52 -13.31
CA LYS A 203 -10.24 4.45 -12.87
C LYS A 203 -10.04 4.12 -11.40
N TYR A 204 -8.81 4.13 -10.89
CA TYR A 204 -8.52 3.91 -9.48
C TYR A 204 -9.07 5.01 -8.58
N LEU A 205 -8.95 6.27 -9.01
CA LEU A 205 -9.47 7.43 -8.29
C LEU A 205 -11.01 7.47 -8.26
N ARG A 206 -11.73 6.68 -9.06
CA ARG A 206 -13.20 6.71 -9.05
C ARG A 206 -13.76 6.25 -7.69
N ARG A 207 -14.29 7.23 -6.95
CA ARG A 207 -15.26 7.14 -5.85
C ARG A 207 -15.10 5.92 -4.93
N LYS A 208 -14.04 5.93 -4.12
CA LYS A 208 -13.80 4.99 -3.02
C LYS A 208 -13.78 5.72 -1.69
N ASN A 209 -14.24 5.10 -0.62
CA ASN A 209 -14.18 5.67 0.74
C ASN A 209 -12.77 5.70 1.32
N TYR A 210 -11.82 5.02 0.66
CA TYR A 210 -10.41 4.99 1.01
C TYR A 210 -9.59 5.13 -0.28
N ILE A 211 -8.80 6.18 -0.37
CA ILE A 211 -7.89 6.42 -1.49
C ILE A 211 -6.50 6.67 -0.94
N ASP A 212 -5.60 5.75 -1.26
CA ASP A 212 -4.15 5.92 -1.10
C ASP A 212 -3.50 5.67 -2.47
N PHE A 213 -3.08 6.73 -3.13
CA PHE A 213 -2.42 6.68 -4.43
C PHE A 213 -1.11 7.43 -4.39
N TYR A 214 -0.06 6.83 -4.94
CA TYR A 214 1.22 7.51 -5.08
C TYR A 214 1.93 7.10 -6.35
N ILE A 215 2.47 8.07 -7.07
CA ILE A 215 3.43 7.85 -8.14
C ILE A 215 4.80 8.19 -7.59
N TYR A 216 5.76 7.27 -7.66
CA TYR A 216 7.13 7.56 -7.24
C TYR A 216 7.95 8.00 -8.44
N GLY A 217 8.68 9.11 -8.26
CA GLY A 217 9.61 9.62 -9.26
C GLY A 217 10.68 8.62 -9.64
N SER A 218 11.01 8.59 -10.93
CA SER A 218 12.17 7.87 -11.43
C SER A 218 13.44 8.65 -11.12
N THR A 219 14.43 7.99 -10.51
CA THR A 219 15.82 8.50 -10.50
C THR A 219 16.58 8.17 -11.79
N SER A 220 15.99 7.34 -12.67
CA SER A 220 16.57 6.97 -13.96
C SER A 220 16.13 7.93 -15.08
N GLU A 221 17.01 8.12 -16.07
CA GLU A 221 16.84 8.92 -17.29
C GLU A 221 15.81 8.32 -18.28
N ILE A 222 14.71 7.77 -17.79
CA ILE A 222 13.63 7.31 -18.66
C ILE A 222 12.94 8.55 -19.22
N GLU A 223 12.82 8.64 -20.54
CA GLU A 223 12.04 9.70 -21.19
C GLU A 223 10.55 9.55 -20.84
N GLY A 224 9.95 10.62 -20.31
CA GLY A 224 8.50 10.72 -20.07
C GLY A 224 7.94 9.78 -18.99
N PRO A 225 8.48 9.79 -17.76
CA PRO A 225 7.87 9.06 -16.66
C PRO A 225 6.47 9.61 -16.36
N LEU A 226 5.59 8.75 -15.86
CA LEU A 226 4.28 9.13 -15.37
C LEU A 226 4.44 10.19 -14.28
N ASN A 227 3.85 11.35 -14.51
CA ASN A 227 3.78 12.45 -13.57
C ASN A 227 2.32 12.80 -13.32
N LEU A 228 2.05 13.45 -12.19
CA LEU A 228 0.79 14.15 -12.03
C LEU A 228 0.69 15.22 -13.12
N ASN A 229 -0.47 15.29 -13.76
CA ASN A 229 -0.77 16.27 -14.80
C ASN A 229 -2.13 16.91 -14.49
N ALA A 230 -2.50 17.97 -15.21
CA ALA A 230 -3.74 18.71 -14.94
C ALA A 230 -4.99 17.81 -14.92
N LYS A 231 -5.07 16.81 -15.81
CA LYS A 231 -6.18 15.85 -15.87
C LYS A 231 -6.27 14.98 -14.61
N LEU A 232 -5.14 14.45 -14.15
CA LEU A 232 -5.09 13.63 -12.92
C LEU A 232 -5.40 14.46 -11.67
N LEU A 233 -4.96 15.72 -11.64
CA LEU A 233 -5.21 16.63 -10.53
C LEU A 233 -6.65 17.11 -10.47
N GLU A 234 -7.27 17.42 -11.60
CA GLU A 234 -8.71 17.70 -11.67
C GLU A 234 -9.51 16.50 -11.15
N ALA A 235 -9.17 15.28 -11.60
CA ALA A 235 -9.80 14.07 -11.10
C ALA A 235 -9.56 13.84 -9.60
N THR A 236 -8.39 14.23 -9.07
CA THR A 236 -8.06 14.16 -7.64
C THR A 236 -8.97 15.08 -6.83
N LEU A 237 -9.11 16.34 -7.23
CA LEU A 237 -10.00 17.32 -6.57
C LEU A 237 -11.47 16.93 -6.68
N ASP A 238 -11.92 16.52 -7.88
CA ASP A 238 -13.29 16.06 -8.12
C ASP A 238 -13.62 14.84 -7.25
N THR A 239 -12.70 13.88 -7.18
CA THR A 239 -12.86 12.69 -6.33
C THR A 239 -12.97 13.07 -4.87
N TRP A 240 -12.01 13.82 -4.33
CA TRP A 240 -12.04 14.25 -2.93
C TRP A 240 -13.32 15.02 -2.60
N SER A 241 -13.78 15.90 -3.49
CA SER A 241 -15.00 16.70 -3.28
C SER A 241 -16.24 15.83 -3.01
N LYS A 242 -16.29 14.61 -3.55
CA LYS A 242 -17.39 13.65 -3.45
C LYS A 242 -17.27 12.65 -2.31
N LEU A 243 -16.16 12.67 -1.57
CA LEU A 243 -15.95 11.79 -0.41
C LEU A 243 -16.63 12.30 0.84
N ASP A 244 -17.07 11.36 1.67
CA ASP A 244 -17.65 11.63 2.99
C ASP A 244 -16.59 12.13 3.97
N ASN A 245 -17.03 12.64 5.12
CA ASN A 245 -16.13 13.27 6.08
C ASN A 245 -15.20 12.34 6.84
N ASP A 246 -15.47 11.04 6.80
CA ASP A 246 -14.67 10.03 7.48
C ASP A 246 -13.76 9.25 6.51
N SER A 247 -13.75 9.62 5.22
CA SER A 247 -12.93 8.96 4.21
C SER A 247 -11.45 9.31 4.32
N PHE A 248 -10.59 8.30 4.15
CA PHE A 248 -9.15 8.46 4.00
C PHE A 248 -8.82 8.89 2.56
N PHE A 249 -7.94 9.89 2.41
CA PHE A 249 -7.55 10.40 1.10
C PHE A 249 -6.11 10.92 1.10
N THR A 250 -5.26 10.22 0.34
CA THR A 250 -3.90 10.62 0.00
C THR A 250 -3.64 10.34 -1.48
N VAL A 251 -3.17 11.36 -2.20
CA VAL A 251 -2.78 11.28 -3.62
C VAL A 251 -1.49 12.06 -3.80
N GLY A 252 -0.43 11.46 -4.33
CA GLY A 252 0.81 12.20 -4.54
C GLY A 252 1.69 11.67 -5.68
N GLY A 253 2.72 12.45 -5.99
CA GLY A 253 3.77 12.06 -6.91
C GLY A 253 4.48 13.22 -7.60
N PRO A 254 5.34 12.91 -8.58
CA PRO A 254 6.09 13.90 -9.34
C PRO A 254 5.18 14.89 -10.05
N TRP A 255 5.59 16.15 -9.99
CA TRP A 255 4.96 17.28 -10.66
C TRP A 255 6.05 18.18 -11.24
N SER A 256 6.03 18.34 -12.56
CA SER A 256 7.08 19.07 -13.30
C SER A 256 6.60 20.40 -13.87
N LYS A 257 5.43 20.88 -13.45
CA LYS A 257 4.79 22.10 -13.94
C LYS A 257 4.87 23.20 -12.90
N ASP A 258 4.60 24.44 -13.31
CA ASP A 258 4.63 25.57 -12.40
C ASP A 258 3.44 25.54 -11.42
N VAL A 259 3.59 26.24 -10.29
CA VAL A 259 2.51 26.34 -9.30
C VAL A 259 1.29 27.06 -9.89
N GLU A 260 1.49 27.98 -10.84
CA GLU A 260 0.39 28.63 -11.55
C GLU A 260 -0.48 27.64 -12.33
N ASP A 261 0.12 26.59 -12.90
CA ASP A 261 -0.65 25.53 -13.56
C ASP A 261 -1.53 24.79 -12.54
N LEU A 262 -1.02 24.54 -11.34
CA LEU A 262 -1.77 23.94 -10.23
C LEU A 262 -2.88 24.88 -9.74
N LEU A 263 -2.63 26.18 -9.69
CA LEU A 263 -3.64 27.20 -9.35
C LEU A 263 -4.67 27.42 -10.46
N SER A 264 -4.38 27.05 -11.70
CA SER A 264 -5.32 27.16 -12.82
C SER A 264 -6.38 26.05 -12.87
N ILE A 265 -6.21 24.99 -12.07
CA ILE A 265 -7.09 23.82 -12.10
C ILE A 265 -8.51 24.22 -11.65
N PRO A 266 -9.55 23.87 -12.43
CA PRO A 266 -10.94 24.14 -12.05
C PRO A 266 -11.28 23.52 -10.70
N LEU A 267 -11.95 24.30 -9.86
CA LEU A 267 -12.43 23.82 -8.58
C LEU A 267 -13.83 23.21 -8.72
N PRO A 268 -14.13 22.12 -7.98
CA PRO A 268 -15.51 21.68 -7.82
C PRO A 268 -16.40 22.79 -7.24
N PRO A 269 -17.71 22.84 -7.57
CA PRO A 269 -18.57 23.97 -7.21
C PRO A 269 -18.68 24.29 -5.72
N ASN A 270 -18.51 23.28 -4.86
CA ASN A 270 -18.61 23.37 -3.40
C ASN A 270 -17.26 23.50 -2.69
N VAL A 271 -16.20 23.84 -3.43
CA VAL A 271 -14.83 23.91 -2.94
C VAL A 271 -14.28 25.31 -3.15
N THR A 272 -13.73 25.89 -2.08
CA THR A 272 -12.94 27.12 -2.13
C THR A 272 -11.46 26.79 -1.97
N ARG A 273 -10.59 27.67 -2.46
CA ARG A 273 -9.13 27.57 -2.30
C ARG A 273 -8.64 28.75 -1.47
N ALA A 274 -7.86 28.47 -0.44
CA ALA A 274 -7.20 29.49 0.37
C ALA A 274 -6.00 30.11 -0.37
N GLU A 275 -5.52 31.25 0.13
CA GLU A 275 -4.26 31.81 -0.35
C GLU A 275 -3.11 30.83 -0.07
N PRO A 276 -2.23 30.56 -1.05
CA PRO A 276 -1.11 29.64 -0.86
C PRO A 276 -0.17 30.12 0.25
N THR A 277 0.32 29.19 1.07
CA THR A 277 1.37 29.46 2.05
C THR A 277 2.73 29.42 1.36
N MET A 278 3.61 30.34 1.76
CA MET A 278 4.96 30.49 1.22
C MET A 278 6.01 30.00 2.23
N ASP A 279 7.01 29.27 1.77
CA ASP A 279 8.27 29.03 2.45
C ASP A 279 9.39 29.78 1.71
N GLY A 280 9.74 30.96 2.23
CA GLY A 280 10.56 31.94 1.52
C GLY A 280 9.85 32.46 0.26
N GLU A 281 10.47 32.26 -0.90
CA GLU A 281 9.93 32.67 -2.21
C GLU A 281 9.14 31.55 -2.92
N LYS A 282 9.00 30.37 -2.30
CA LYS A 282 8.35 29.22 -2.92
C LYS A 282 7.02 28.92 -2.23
N VAL A 283 5.99 28.62 -3.02
CA VAL A 283 4.74 28.08 -2.47
C VAL A 283 5.04 26.72 -1.85
N SER A 284 4.74 26.58 -0.56
CA SER A 284 4.93 25.34 0.19
C SER A 284 3.64 24.54 0.28
N THR A 285 2.50 25.22 0.36
CA THR A 285 1.23 24.57 0.70
C THR A 285 0.05 25.30 0.11
N ILE A 286 -0.91 24.54 -0.44
CA ILE A 286 -2.20 25.04 -0.91
C ILE A 286 -3.29 24.27 -0.16
N GLU A 287 -4.30 24.99 0.34
CA GLU A 287 -5.43 24.39 1.03
C GLU A 287 -6.74 24.64 0.26
N TRP A 288 -7.57 23.60 0.20
CA TRP A 288 -8.93 23.67 -0.29
C TRP A 288 -9.91 23.28 0.79
N THR A 289 -11.08 23.93 0.82
CA THR A 289 -12.09 23.73 1.85
C THR A 289 -13.45 23.54 1.19
N LYS A 290 -14.16 22.48 1.58
CA LYS A 290 -15.55 22.25 1.19
C LYS A 290 -16.49 23.14 2.01
N GLU A 291 -17.72 23.32 1.53
CA GLU A 291 -18.78 24.00 2.29
C GLU A 291 -19.07 23.36 3.67
N ASP A 292 -18.86 22.05 3.82
CA ASP A 292 -19.04 21.34 5.09
C ASP A 292 -17.84 21.45 6.05
N GLY A 293 -16.81 22.20 5.65
CA GLY A 293 -15.60 22.44 6.44
C GLY A 293 -14.50 21.40 6.27
N ALA A 294 -14.70 20.33 5.49
CA ALA A 294 -13.63 19.39 5.20
C ALA A 294 -12.52 20.05 4.37
N THR A 295 -11.26 19.83 4.77
CA THR A 295 -10.10 20.43 4.11
C THR A 295 -9.22 19.40 3.42
N LEU A 296 -8.60 19.84 2.32
CA LEU A 296 -7.55 19.13 1.59
C LEU A 296 -6.32 20.02 1.54
N GLN A 297 -5.18 19.47 1.93
CA GLN A 297 -3.90 20.14 1.86
C GLN A 297 -3.08 19.55 0.72
N CYS A 298 -2.48 20.38 -0.14
CA CYS A 298 -1.43 19.98 -1.07
C CYS A 298 -0.10 20.56 -0.57
N LYS A 299 0.84 19.67 -0.26
CA LYS A 299 2.23 20.03 0.03
C LYS A 299 3.05 19.96 -1.25
N ILE A 300 3.91 20.94 -1.46
CA ILE A 300 4.76 21.04 -2.66
C ILE A 300 6.22 20.97 -2.22
N GLU A 301 6.91 19.89 -2.58
CA GLU A 301 8.29 19.63 -2.18
C GLU A 301 9.12 19.12 -3.36
N TRP A 302 10.15 19.87 -3.75
CA TRP A 302 11.25 19.44 -4.64
C TRP A 302 10.77 18.63 -5.87
N ASN A 303 9.77 19.17 -6.59
CA ASN A 303 9.12 18.57 -7.78
C ASN A 303 8.15 17.42 -7.50
N ASN A 304 7.65 17.30 -6.26
CA ASN A 304 6.53 16.44 -5.91
C ASN A 304 5.41 17.28 -5.32
N ILE A 305 4.20 16.77 -5.48
CA ILE A 305 3.03 17.26 -4.78
C ILE A 305 2.35 16.11 -4.06
N GLU A 306 1.83 16.39 -2.88
CA GLU A 306 1.09 15.43 -2.07
C GLU A 306 -0.19 16.08 -1.55
N PHE A 307 -1.32 15.55 -1.99
CA PHE A 307 -2.64 15.86 -1.50
C PHE A 307 -2.95 14.95 -0.33
N GLN A 308 -3.23 15.54 0.82
CA GLN A 308 -3.62 14.84 2.02
C GLN A 308 -4.83 15.53 2.64
N ARG A 309 -5.84 14.76 3.02
CA ARG A 309 -6.93 15.29 3.84
C ARG A 309 -6.40 15.69 5.21
N SER A 310 -6.66 16.92 5.65
CA SER A 310 -6.33 17.33 7.02
C SER A 310 -7.33 16.69 7.99
N ALA A 311 -6.85 16.22 9.14
CA ALA A 311 -7.75 15.76 10.20
C ALA A 311 -8.64 16.93 10.64
N ILE A 312 -9.95 16.69 10.72
CA ILE A 312 -10.88 17.68 11.28
C ILE A 312 -10.48 17.88 12.74
N THR A 313 -9.86 19.02 13.05
CA THR A 313 -9.65 19.46 14.43
C THR A 313 -11.00 19.93 14.92
N ILE A 314 -11.76 19.03 15.55
CA ILE A 314 -12.92 19.44 16.32
C ILE A 314 -12.35 20.07 17.60
N ASP A 315 -12.22 21.40 17.60
CA ASP A 315 -12.03 22.14 18.84
C ASP A 315 -13.20 21.78 19.77
N LYS A 316 -12.87 21.11 20.87
CA LYS A 316 -13.81 20.76 21.95
C LYS A 316 -13.96 21.92 22.93
#